data_AF-A0A5C8T021-F1
#
_entry.id   AF-A0A5C8T021-F1
#
_cell.length_a   1.000
_cell.length_b   1.000
_cell.length_c   1.000
_cell.angle_alpha   90.00
_cell.angle_beta   90.00
_cell.angle_gamma   90.00
#
_symmetry.space_group_name_H-M   'P 1'
#
loop_
_entity.id
_entity.type
_entity.pdbx_description
1 polymer ?
#
loop_
_entity_poly.entity_id
_entity_poly.type
_entity_poly.pdbx_seq_one_letter_code
_entity_poly.pdbx_strand_id
1 'polypeptide(L)'
;RCGVDVARFRTAGTVDRLAEPGTLAVSFAGIVADGLFTGGRLTWTGGANLGLSGDVRTHLGALVELWEAPPRGVAPGDAFTLVAGCDKRLSTCRGTFANALNFQGFPHMPGNDFVVRYAPGAGPGLDGGSLFR
;
A
#
# COMPACT_ATOMS: atom_id res chain seq x y z
N ARG A 1 7.46 12.64 5.59
CA ARG A 1 8.93 12.49 5.75
C ARG A 1 9.62 11.99 4.48
N CYS A 2 9.06 11.04 3.71
CA CYS A 2 9.67 10.57 2.46
C CYS A 2 9.46 11.47 1.22
N GLY A 3 8.63 12.52 1.29
CA GLY A 3 8.50 13.52 0.22
C GLY A 3 7.68 13.12 -1.01
N VAL A 4 7.05 11.94 -1.03
CA VAL A 4 6.16 11.53 -2.15
C VAL A 4 4.99 12.50 -2.28
N ASP A 5 4.76 13.00 -3.50
CA ASP A 5 3.53 13.70 -3.86
C ASP A 5 2.40 12.68 -4.08
N VAL A 6 1.60 12.46 -3.03
CA VAL A 6 0.47 11.52 -3.04
C VAL A 6 -0.67 11.95 -3.96
N ALA A 7 -0.72 13.22 -4.40
CA ALA A 7 -1.76 13.69 -5.30
C ALA A 7 -1.67 13.03 -6.69
N ARG A 8 -0.49 12.48 -7.05
CA ARG A 8 -0.25 11.72 -8.28
C ARG A 8 -0.69 10.26 -8.19
N PHE A 9 -0.96 9.76 -6.99
CA PHE A 9 -1.29 8.36 -6.72
C PHE A 9 -2.67 8.23 -6.08
N ARG A 10 -3.65 8.93 -6.66
CA ARG A 10 -5.04 8.90 -6.22
C ARG A 10 -5.99 8.63 -7.37
N THR A 11 -7.12 8.03 -7.06
CA THR A 11 -8.23 7.87 -8.00
C THR A 11 -9.55 8.20 -7.31
N ALA A 12 -10.52 8.66 -8.09
CA ALA A 12 -11.90 8.76 -7.64
C ALA A 12 -12.64 7.44 -7.93
N GLY A 13 -13.73 7.18 -7.21
CA GLY A 13 -14.59 6.05 -7.48
C GLY A 13 -15.97 6.20 -6.85
N THR A 14 -16.84 5.26 -7.19
CA THR A 14 -18.19 5.14 -6.64
C THR A 14 -18.42 3.72 -6.14
N VAL A 15 -19.22 3.58 -5.09
CA VAL A 15 -19.66 2.27 -4.62
C VAL A 15 -20.75 1.73 -5.54
N ASP A 16 -20.59 0.49 -6.00
CA ASP A 16 -21.62 -0.21 -6.78
C ASP A 16 -22.56 -0.97 -5.83
N ARG A 17 -21.98 -1.63 -4.82
CA ARG A 17 -22.70 -2.29 -3.73
C ARG A 17 -21.79 -2.56 -2.53
N LEU A 18 -22.40 -2.75 -1.37
CA LEU A 18 -21.73 -3.33 -0.22
C LEU A 18 -21.69 -4.86 -0.38
N ALA A 19 -20.50 -5.45 -0.44
CA ALA A 19 -20.35 -6.90 -0.54
C ALA A 19 -20.50 -7.57 0.84
N GLU A 20 -19.84 -6.99 1.84
CA GLU A 20 -19.86 -7.39 3.26
C GLU A 20 -19.66 -6.14 4.13
N PRO A 21 -19.92 -6.17 5.44
CA PRO A 21 -19.55 -5.07 6.33
C PRO A 21 -18.04 -4.75 6.20
N GLY A 22 -17.72 -3.59 5.64
CA GLY A 22 -16.32 -3.17 5.40
C GLY A 22 -15.74 -3.52 4.02
N THR A 23 -16.42 -4.36 3.22
CA THR A 23 -15.98 -4.69 1.85
C THR A 23 -16.89 -4.07 0.81
N LEU A 24 -16.33 -3.16 0.02
CA LEU A 24 -17.01 -2.40 -1.02
C LEU A 24 -16.72 -3.03 -2.39
N ALA A 25 -17.76 -3.28 -3.19
CA ALA A 25 -17.60 -3.43 -4.63
C ALA A 25 -17.72 -2.05 -5.28
N VAL A 26 -16.72 -1.67 -6.08
CA VAL A 26 -16.54 -0.29 -6.53
C VAL A 26 -16.16 -0.20 -8.00
N SER A 27 -16.45 0.97 -8.57
CA SER A 27 -15.99 1.39 -9.89
C SER A 27 -15.02 2.56 -9.75
N PHE A 28 -13.92 2.53 -10.51
CA PHE A 28 -12.89 3.57 -10.48
C PHE A 28 -12.96 4.51 -11.67
N ALA A 29 -12.54 5.75 -11.47
CA ALA A 29 -12.28 6.72 -12.53
C ALA A 29 -10.97 6.36 -13.25
N GLY A 30 -11.04 5.36 -14.14
CA GLY A 30 -9.91 4.90 -14.95
C GLY A 30 -9.38 3.52 -14.55
N ILE A 31 -8.30 3.12 -15.21
CA ILE A 31 -7.66 1.81 -15.00
C ILE A 31 -6.69 1.93 -13.83
N VAL A 32 -6.84 1.02 -12.86
CA VAL A 32 -5.97 0.94 -11.69
C VAL A 32 -5.32 -0.44 -11.63
N ALA A 33 -4.05 -0.48 -11.24
CA ALA A 33 -3.35 -1.74 -11.03
C ALA A 33 -3.87 -2.41 -9.75
N ASP A 34 -3.97 -3.74 -9.79
CA ASP A 34 -4.39 -4.52 -8.64
C ASP A 34 -3.45 -4.29 -7.44
N GLY A 35 -4.00 -4.28 -6.22
CA GLY A 35 -3.23 -4.06 -4.99
C GLY A 35 -2.67 -2.64 -4.79
N LEU A 36 -2.78 -1.71 -5.74
CA LEU A 36 -2.22 -0.35 -5.63
C LEU A 36 -2.69 0.41 -4.37
N PHE A 37 -3.94 0.19 -3.95
CA PHE A 37 -4.54 0.87 -2.81
C PHE A 37 -4.45 0.05 -1.50
N THR A 38 -3.87 -1.14 -1.51
CA THR A 38 -3.67 -1.96 -0.29
C THR A 38 -2.78 -1.22 0.71
N GLY A 39 -3.27 -1.03 1.94
CA GLY A 39 -2.59 -0.20 2.95
C GLY A 39 -2.67 1.31 2.67
N GLY A 40 -3.55 1.71 1.74
CA GLY A 40 -3.84 3.08 1.39
C GLY A 40 -4.98 3.66 2.23
N ARG A 41 -5.58 4.73 1.72
CA ARG A 41 -6.66 5.45 2.40
C ARG A 41 -7.81 5.75 1.47
N LEU A 42 -9.02 5.51 1.95
CA LEU A 42 -10.27 5.93 1.33
C LEU A 42 -10.80 7.16 2.07
N THR A 43 -11.20 8.19 1.33
CA THR A 43 -11.89 9.36 1.84
C THR A 43 -13.22 9.53 1.09
N TRP A 44 -14.32 9.57 1.83
CA TRP A 44 -15.66 9.73 1.27
C TRP A 44 -15.88 11.16 0.78
N THR A 45 -16.31 11.30 -0.47
CA THR A 45 -16.61 12.57 -1.15
C THR A 45 -18.09 12.73 -1.49
N GLY A 46 -18.93 11.79 -1.07
CA GLY A 46 -20.38 11.84 -1.17
C GLY A 46 -21.04 10.89 -0.17
N GLY A 47 -22.38 10.84 -0.19
CA GLY A 47 -23.14 9.91 0.64
C GLY A 47 -23.18 10.28 2.12
N ALA A 48 -23.71 9.35 2.93
CA ALA A 48 -23.87 9.54 4.38
C ALA A 48 -22.53 9.68 5.13
N ASN A 49 -21.45 9.13 4.55
CA ASN A 49 -20.11 9.14 5.13
C ASN A 49 -19.24 10.33 4.67
N LEU A 50 -19.79 11.31 3.94
CA LEU A 50 -19.05 12.47 3.41
C LEU A 50 -18.07 13.09 4.44
N GLY A 51 -16.81 13.23 4.03
CA GLY A 51 -15.74 13.80 4.85
C GLY A 51 -15.05 12.81 5.81
N LEU A 52 -15.63 11.63 6.03
CA LEU A 52 -14.99 10.57 6.80
C LEU A 52 -13.93 9.84 5.96
N SER A 53 -13.03 9.14 6.63
CA SER A 53 -11.99 8.34 5.98
C SER A 53 -11.85 6.98 6.66
N GLY A 54 -11.36 5.99 5.91
CA GLY A 54 -11.01 4.66 6.41
C GLY A 54 -9.72 4.17 5.77
N ASP A 55 -8.97 3.37 6.52
CA ASP A 55 -7.73 2.77 6.01
C ASP A 55 -8.07 1.49 5.23
N VAL A 56 -7.46 1.36 4.06
CA VAL A 56 -7.71 0.21 3.17
C VAL A 56 -6.87 -0.97 3.63
N ARG A 57 -7.54 -2.07 3.93
CA ARG A 57 -6.91 -3.34 4.26
C ARG A 57 -6.42 -4.07 3.02
N THR A 58 -7.29 -4.23 2.03
CA THR A 58 -7.00 -4.97 0.79
C THR A 58 -7.67 -4.29 -0.39
N HIS A 59 -6.99 -4.26 -1.53
CA HIS A 59 -7.55 -3.91 -2.84
C HIS A 59 -7.33 -5.06 -3.82
N LEU A 60 -8.43 -5.67 -4.29
CA LEU A 60 -8.43 -6.77 -5.24
C LEU A 60 -9.39 -6.48 -6.39
N GLY A 61 -8.87 -6.05 -7.53
CA GLY A 61 -9.66 -5.64 -8.69
C GLY A 61 -10.69 -4.57 -8.30
N ALA A 62 -11.98 -4.86 -8.47
CA ALA A 62 -13.07 -3.95 -8.11
C ALA A 62 -13.53 -4.07 -6.62
N LEU A 63 -12.78 -4.78 -5.77
CA LEU A 63 -13.08 -4.93 -4.35
C LEU A 63 -12.11 -4.13 -3.50
N VAL A 64 -12.65 -3.34 -2.57
CA VAL A 64 -11.90 -2.58 -1.57
C VAL A 64 -12.40 -2.98 -0.19
N GLU A 65 -11.52 -3.59 0.60
CA GLU A 65 -11.77 -3.94 2.00
C GLU A 65 -11.16 -2.86 2.90
N LEU A 66 -11.94 -2.35 3.85
CA LEU A 66 -11.49 -1.41 4.86
C LEU A 66 -11.17 -2.15 6.17
N TRP A 67 -10.22 -1.64 6.95
CA TRP A 67 -9.90 -2.18 8.27
C TRP A 67 -11.06 -2.08 9.26
N GLU A 68 -11.83 -1.01 9.16
CA GLU A 68 -13.02 -0.76 9.96
C GLU A 68 -14.21 -0.53 9.03
N ALA A 69 -15.37 -1.07 9.40
CA ALA A 69 -16.60 -0.81 8.66
C ALA A 69 -16.93 0.71 8.72
N PRO A 70 -17.46 1.29 7.63
CA PRO A 70 -17.87 2.69 7.62
C PRO A 70 -18.86 3.00 8.76
N PRO A 71 -18.71 4.12 9.48
CA PRO A 71 -19.55 4.42 10.64
C PRO A 71 -21.03 4.61 10.33
N ARG A 72 -21.37 4.92 9.07
CA ARG A 72 -22.74 5.10 8.59
C ARG A 72 -22.96 4.19 7.39
N GLY A 73 -24.24 3.93 7.10
CA GLY A 73 -24.63 3.12 5.95
C GLY A 73 -24.01 3.62 4.64
N VAL A 74 -23.61 2.67 3.79
CA VAL A 74 -23.07 2.92 2.45
C VAL A 74 -24.12 2.52 1.43
N ALA A 75 -24.39 3.40 0.47
CA ALA A 75 -25.32 3.16 -0.63
C ALA A 75 -24.60 3.11 -1.98
N PRO A 76 -25.17 2.41 -2.99
CA PRO A 76 -24.72 2.54 -4.38
C PRO A 76 -24.71 4.01 -4.82
N GLY A 77 -23.64 4.42 -5.51
CA GLY A 77 -23.42 5.80 -5.94
C GLY A 77 -22.66 6.68 -4.93
N ASP A 78 -22.45 6.22 -3.69
CA ASP A 78 -21.60 6.94 -2.73
C ASP A 78 -20.19 7.11 -3.31
N ALA A 79 -19.75 8.36 -3.41
CA ALA A 79 -18.48 8.72 -4.02
C ALA A 79 -17.33 8.74 -3.00
N PHE A 80 -16.14 8.38 -3.45
CA PHE A 80 -14.92 8.44 -2.66
C PHE A 80 -13.69 8.77 -3.50
N THR A 81 -12.60 9.11 -2.81
CA THR A 81 -11.24 9.16 -3.36
C THR A 81 -10.37 8.13 -2.63
N LEU A 82 -9.56 7.38 -3.37
CA LEU A 82 -8.52 6.51 -2.85
C LEU A 82 -7.15 7.12 -3.06
N VAL A 83 -6.26 6.91 -2.11
CA VAL A 83 -4.82 7.19 -2.21
C VAL A 83 -4.05 5.89 -2.09
N ALA A 84 -3.06 5.68 -2.95
CA ALA A 84 -2.25 4.47 -3.00
C ALA A 84 -1.59 4.16 -1.65
N GLY A 85 -1.48 2.87 -1.36
CA GLY A 85 -0.84 2.39 -0.15
C GLY A 85 0.68 2.27 -0.29
N CYS A 86 1.38 2.34 0.84
CA CYS A 86 2.81 2.13 0.92
C CYS A 86 3.10 0.98 1.89
N ASP A 87 3.49 -0.17 1.35
CA ASP A 87 3.90 -1.37 2.09
C ASP A 87 5.25 -1.21 2.83
N LYS A 88 5.87 -0.04 2.69
CA LYS A 88 7.16 0.34 3.28
C LYS A 88 8.34 -0.53 2.81
N ARG A 89 8.21 -1.19 1.65
CA ARG A 89 9.30 -1.94 1.01
C ARG A 89 10.07 -1.07 0.02
N LEU A 90 11.39 -1.27 -0.07
CA LEU A 90 12.23 -0.54 -1.04
C LEU A 90 11.79 -0.82 -2.48
N SER A 91 11.38 -2.05 -2.79
CA SER A 91 10.89 -2.45 -4.12
C SER A 91 9.72 -1.59 -4.58
N THR A 92 8.74 -1.38 -3.71
CA THR A 92 7.53 -0.58 -3.97
C THR A 92 7.87 0.91 -4.00
N CYS A 93 8.72 1.38 -3.07
CA CYS A 93 9.20 2.76 -3.04
C CYS A 93 9.92 3.14 -4.35
N ARG A 94 10.74 2.24 -4.89
CA ARG A 94 11.43 2.40 -6.18
C ARG A 94 10.50 2.24 -7.37
N GLY A 95 9.72 1.16 -7.42
CA GLY A 95 8.93 0.77 -8.59
C GLY A 95 7.67 1.60 -8.77
N THR A 96 6.90 1.78 -7.70
CA THR A 96 5.61 2.50 -7.75
C THR A 96 5.81 4.00 -7.62
N PHE A 97 6.63 4.44 -6.65
CA PHE A 97 6.73 5.85 -6.30
C PHE A 97 7.96 6.56 -6.90
N ALA A 98 8.86 5.83 -7.57
CA ALA A 98 10.13 6.35 -8.07
C ALA A 98 10.94 7.13 -7.02
N ASN A 99 10.84 6.73 -5.75
CA ASN A 99 11.29 7.52 -4.60
C ASN A 99 12.35 6.81 -3.74
N ALA A 100 13.14 5.93 -4.35
CA ALA A 100 14.15 5.13 -3.66
C ALA A 100 15.17 6.00 -2.90
N LEU A 101 15.54 7.17 -3.44
CA LEU A 101 16.49 8.10 -2.81
C LEU A 101 16.01 8.61 -1.44
N ASN A 102 14.70 8.69 -1.22
CA ASN A 102 14.12 9.13 0.05
C ASN A 102 13.62 7.95 0.89
N PHE A 103 14.03 6.71 0.59
CA PHE A 103 13.69 5.54 1.39
C PHE A 103 14.36 5.63 2.78
N GLN A 104 13.55 5.62 3.84
CA GLN A 104 14.00 5.84 5.22
C GLN A 104 14.21 4.52 5.99
N GLY A 105 14.41 3.41 5.29
CA GLY A 105 14.57 2.07 5.88
C GLY A 105 15.97 1.50 5.64
N PHE A 106 16.19 0.29 6.17
CA PHE A 106 17.48 -0.42 6.10
C PHE A 106 17.31 -1.75 5.37
N PRO A 107 17.24 -1.75 4.02
CA PRO A 107 16.89 -2.93 3.22
C PRO A 107 17.97 -4.02 3.23
N HIS A 108 19.19 -3.68 3.65
CA HIS A 108 20.36 -4.55 3.62
C HIS A 108 21.00 -4.70 5.00
N MET A 109 20.26 -4.47 6.09
CA MET A 109 20.78 -4.68 7.43
C MET A 109 20.99 -6.19 7.65
N PRO A 110 22.23 -6.68 7.84
CA PRO A 110 22.46 -8.09 8.14
C PRO A 110 21.88 -8.43 9.52
N GLY A 111 21.32 -9.63 9.66
CA GLY A 111 20.81 -10.13 10.94
C GLY A 111 21.92 -10.57 11.90
N ASN A 112 21.55 -10.90 13.13
CA ASN A 112 22.50 -11.30 14.18
C ASN A 112 23.36 -12.52 13.79
N ASP A 113 22.83 -13.44 12.98
CA ASP A 113 23.57 -14.61 12.48
C ASP A 113 24.84 -14.22 11.71
N PHE A 114 24.82 -13.06 11.05
CA PHE A 114 25.99 -12.51 10.37
C PHE A 114 27.06 -12.04 11.38
N VAL A 115 26.65 -11.51 12.54
CA VAL A 115 27.55 -10.97 13.57
C VAL A 115 28.26 -12.08 14.33
N VAL A 116 27.56 -13.17 14.64
CA VAL A 116 28.12 -14.30 15.41
C VAL A 116 28.79 -15.36 14.53
N ARG A 117 28.80 -15.15 13.20
CA ARG A 117 29.42 -16.08 12.25
C ARG A 117 30.90 -16.20 12.54
N TYR A 118 31.30 -17.36 13.07
CA TYR A 118 32.71 -17.71 13.21
C TYR A 118 33.34 -17.85 11.82
N ALA A 119 34.51 -17.26 11.61
CA ALA A 119 35.21 -17.33 10.34
C ALA A 119 36.41 -18.28 10.42
N PRO A 120 36.26 -19.59 10.11
CA PRO A 120 37.41 -20.42 9.80
C PRO A 120 37.46 -20.71 8.29
N GLY A 121 38.63 -20.43 7.68
CA GLY A 121 39.12 -21.04 6.44
C GLY A 121 38.13 -21.22 5.28
N ALA A 122 37.94 -20.17 4.48
CA ALA A 122 37.55 -20.21 3.06
C ALA A 122 36.31 -21.04 2.68
N GLY A 123 35.22 -20.93 3.43
CA GLY A 123 33.90 -21.30 2.91
C GLY A 123 33.55 -20.48 1.65
N PRO A 124 32.78 -21.02 0.68
CA PRO A 124 32.41 -20.29 -0.53
C PRO A 124 31.65 -18.99 -0.19
N GLY A 125 31.91 -17.91 -0.93
CA GLY A 125 31.20 -16.62 -0.78
C GLY A 125 31.96 -15.49 -0.09
N LEU A 126 33.28 -15.61 0.09
CA LEU A 126 34.17 -14.52 0.56
C LEU A 126 34.77 -13.72 -0.61
N ASP A 127 33.93 -13.30 -1.56
CA ASP A 127 34.33 -12.61 -2.80
C ASP A 127 34.14 -11.08 -2.75
N GLY A 128 33.70 -10.54 -1.61
CA GLY A 128 33.36 -9.13 -1.45
C GLY A 128 32.06 -8.69 -2.11
N GLY A 129 31.28 -9.63 -2.68
CA GLY A 129 29.98 -9.35 -3.27
C GLY A 129 28.87 -9.10 -2.24
N SER A 130 27.72 -8.61 -2.71
CA SER A 130 26.54 -8.41 -1.86
C SER A 130 26.07 -9.74 -1.23
N LEU A 131 25.74 -9.69 0.06
CA LEU A 131 25.08 -10.77 0.80
C LEU A 131 23.63 -10.99 0.33
N PHE A 132 23.00 -9.97 -0.27
CA PHE A 132 21.58 -9.93 -0.63
C PHE A 132 21.37 -10.09 -2.14
N ARG A 133 22.14 -10.99 -2.77
CA ARG A 133 21.94 -11.37 -4.17
C ARG A 133 20.61 -12.08 -4.39
#